data_AF-A0A967BPP3-F1
#
_entry.id   AF-A0A967BPP3-F1
#
_cell.length_a   1.000
_cell.length_b   1.000
_cell.length_c   1.000
_cell.angle_alpha   90.00
_cell.angle_beta   90.00
_cell.angle_gamma   90.00
#
_symmetry.space_group_name_H-M   'P 1'
#
loop_
_entity.id
_entity.type
_entity.pdbx_description
1 polymer ?
#
loop_
_entity_poly.entity_id
_entity_poly.type
_entity_poly.pdbx_seq_one_letter_code
_entity_poly.pdbx_strand_id
1 'polypeptide(L)'
;MITYKYSLKKDIQRALDITFKNRVFLIKNDLIVFWPNPLRWIWLMFNMPKGPKIKTASNTTCYWLSCGTWGTYYENENAIGICPWKIEKEGFKEVIIHEIVHLEHPEAEEMDHEKKEE
;
A
#
# COMPACT_ATOMS: atom_id res chain seq x y z
N MET A 1 13.99 -6.15 -8.03
CA MET A 1 13.34 -7.34 -7.41
C MET A 1 12.58 -6.89 -6.18
N ILE A 2 11.36 -7.39 -5.97
CA ILE A 2 10.53 -7.01 -4.81
C ILE A 2 10.83 -7.87 -3.58
N THR A 3 10.91 -7.22 -2.41
CA THR A 3 11.04 -7.90 -1.10
C THR A 3 9.83 -7.58 -0.23
N TYR A 4 9.19 -8.60 0.31
CA TYR A 4 8.01 -8.46 1.18
C TYR A 4 8.41 -8.51 2.65
N LYS A 5 7.95 -7.55 3.45
CA LYS A 5 8.19 -7.53 4.90
C LYS A 5 7.06 -6.85 5.67
N TYR A 6 6.96 -7.15 6.95
CA TYR A 6 6.13 -6.39 7.88
C TYR A 6 7.01 -5.48 8.74
N SER A 7 6.50 -4.31 9.10
CA SER A 7 7.16 -3.39 10.01
C SER A 7 6.12 -2.67 10.87
N LEU A 8 6.09 -2.97 12.17
CA LEU A 8 5.20 -2.31 13.11
C LEU A 8 5.41 -0.80 13.13
N LYS A 9 6.67 -0.33 13.01
CA LYS A 9 6.98 1.10 12.91
C LYS A 9 6.27 1.75 11.72
N LYS A 10 6.30 1.09 10.55
CA LYS A 10 5.64 1.59 9.34
C LYS A 10 4.12 1.58 9.46
N ASP A 11 3.57 0.57 10.09
CA ASP A 11 2.13 0.46 10.30
C ASP A 11 1.61 1.52 11.27
N ILE A 12 2.34 1.77 12.37
CA ILE A 12 2.03 2.87 13.31
C ILE A 12 2.13 4.22 12.59
N GLN A 13 3.19 4.43 11.81
CA GLN A 13 3.35 5.66 11.03
C GLN A 13 2.18 5.85 10.06
N ARG A 14 1.78 4.79 9.33
CA ARG A 14 0.62 4.80 8.43
C ARG A 14 -0.69 5.12 9.16
N ALA A 15 -0.89 4.55 10.34
CA ALA A 15 -2.08 4.81 11.15
C ALA A 15 -2.18 6.29 11.51
N LEU A 16 -1.10 6.88 12.03
CA LEU A 16 -1.07 8.26 12.50
C LEU A 16 -1.05 9.28 11.35
N ASP A 17 -0.08 9.17 10.46
CA ASP A 17 0.26 10.22 9.50
C ASP A 17 -0.71 10.27 8.32
N ILE A 18 -1.34 9.14 7.99
CA ILE A 18 -2.20 9.03 6.82
C ILE A 18 -3.63 8.72 7.23
N THR A 19 -3.85 7.63 7.98
CA THR A 19 -5.23 7.16 8.22
C THR A 19 -6.01 8.09 9.14
N PHE A 20 -5.46 8.44 10.30
CA PHE A 20 -6.13 9.33 11.25
C PHE A 20 -6.05 10.81 10.85
N LYS A 21 -4.92 11.25 10.29
CA LYS A 21 -4.74 12.63 9.84
C LYS A 21 -5.67 12.98 8.67
N ASN A 22 -5.83 12.06 7.71
CA ASN A 22 -6.66 12.30 6.53
C ASN A 22 -8.09 11.77 6.67
N ARG A 23 -8.54 11.38 7.87
CA ARG A 23 -9.85 10.75 8.10
C ARG A 23 -11.01 11.50 7.46
N VAL A 24 -11.02 12.84 7.56
CA VAL A 24 -12.10 13.68 7.05
C VAL A 24 -12.14 13.62 5.52
N PHE A 25 -10.97 13.73 4.88
CA PHE A 25 -10.84 13.62 3.44
C PHE A 25 -11.27 12.23 2.95
N LEU A 26 -10.78 11.17 3.61
CA LEU A 26 -11.07 9.79 3.22
C LEU A 26 -12.58 9.47 3.31
N ILE A 27 -13.23 9.89 4.40
CA ILE A 27 -14.68 9.70 4.59
C ILE A 27 -15.47 10.54 3.59
N LYS A 28 -15.08 11.80 3.35
CA LYS A 28 -15.78 12.71 2.44
C LYS A 28 -15.75 12.21 0.98
N ASN A 29 -14.68 11.55 0.56
CA ASN A 29 -14.52 11.04 -0.80
C ASN A 29 -14.92 9.56 -0.95
N ASP A 30 -15.59 8.99 0.05
CA ASP A 30 -16.08 7.59 0.06
C ASP A 30 -15.00 6.55 -0.32
N LEU A 31 -13.76 6.79 0.14
CA LEU A 31 -12.64 5.89 -0.14
C LEU A 31 -12.69 4.66 0.76
N ILE A 32 -12.21 3.53 0.24
CA ILE A 32 -12.04 2.31 1.05
C ILE A 32 -10.91 2.55 2.06
N VAL A 33 -11.28 2.53 3.34
CA VAL A 33 -10.35 2.69 4.46
C VAL A 33 -10.39 1.49 5.40
N PHE A 34 -9.22 0.91 5.63
CA PHE A 34 -8.95 -0.05 6.67
C PHE A 34 -8.51 0.69 7.93
N TRP A 35 -9.42 0.87 8.88
CA TRP A 35 -9.07 1.52 10.14
C TRP A 35 -8.03 0.70 10.94
N PRO A 36 -7.12 1.37 11.65
CA PRO A 36 -6.11 0.71 12.49
C PRO A 36 -6.77 -0.24 13.49
N ASN A 37 -6.25 -1.45 13.57
CA ASN A 37 -6.75 -2.48 14.47
C ASN A 37 -5.57 -3.28 15.02
N PRO A 38 -5.31 -3.27 16.34
CA PRO A 38 -4.21 -4.01 16.94
C PRO A 38 -4.22 -5.51 16.65
N LEU A 39 -5.40 -6.13 16.47
CA LEU A 39 -5.49 -7.54 16.08
C LEU A 39 -4.91 -7.80 14.69
N ARG A 40 -5.04 -6.84 13.77
CA ARG A 40 -4.45 -6.92 12.44
C ARG A 40 -2.92 -6.76 12.47
N TRP A 41 -2.38 -5.93 13.37
CA TRP A 41 -0.94 -5.85 13.61
C TRP A 41 -0.39 -7.18 14.09
N ILE A 42 -1.03 -7.76 15.11
CA ILE A 42 -0.65 -9.06 15.66
C ILE A 42 -0.72 -10.13 14.58
N TRP A 43 -1.81 -10.15 13.80
CA TRP A 43 -1.94 -11.10 12.71
C TRP A 43 -0.80 -10.95 11.69
N LEU A 44 -0.47 -9.73 11.24
CA LEU A 44 0.59 -9.50 10.26
C LEU A 44 1.99 -9.84 10.80
N MET A 45 2.23 -9.72 12.11
CA MET A 45 3.50 -10.15 12.72
C MET A 45 3.73 -11.65 12.57
N PHE A 46 2.66 -12.47 12.64
CA PHE A 46 2.77 -13.93 12.65
C PHE A 46 2.36 -14.59 11.33
N ASN A 47 1.52 -13.93 10.52
CA ASN A 47 0.85 -14.49 9.35
C ASN A 47 0.99 -13.57 8.14
N MET A 48 2.21 -13.12 7.83
CA MET A 48 2.44 -12.31 6.65
C MET A 48 1.99 -13.04 5.37
N PRO A 49 1.18 -12.39 4.51
CA PRO A 49 0.84 -12.95 3.21
C PRO A 49 2.10 -13.21 2.38
N LYS A 50 2.08 -14.28 1.58
CA LYS A 50 3.06 -14.47 0.54
C LYS A 50 2.74 -13.52 -0.62
N GLY A 51 3.70 -12.66 -0.96
CA GLY A 51 3.56 -11.78 -2.10
C GLY A 51 3.80 -12.50 -3.44
N PRO A 52 3.22 -12.00 -4.54
CA PRO A 52 3.51 -12.49 -5.88
C PRO A 52 4.97 -12.23 -6.28
N LYS A 53 5.49 -12.98 -7.25
CA LYS A 53 6.82 -12.69 -7.82
C LYS A 53 6.67 -11.60 -8.89
N ILE A 54 7.20 -10.42 -8.62
CA ILE A 54 7.16 -9.26 -9.54
C ILE A 54 8.59 -8.81 -9.85
N LYS A 55 8.85 -8.51 -11.12
CA LYS A 55 10.08 -7.86 -11.55
C LYS A 55 9.87 -6.35 -11.48
N THR A 56 10.82 -5.66 -10.88
CA THR A 56 10.84 -4.21 -10.69
C THR A 56 12.17 -3.69 -11.21
N ALA A 57 12.22 -2.45 -11.71
CA ALA A 57 13.43 -1.85 -12.25
C ALA A 57 14.52 -1.72 -11.18
N SER A 58 14.10 -1.47 -9.93
CA SER A 58 14.97 -1.34 -8.76
C SER A 58 14.68 -2.40 -7.68
N ASN A 59 15.45 -2.42 -6.60
CA ASN A 59 15.14 -3.28 -5.44
C ASN A 59 14.09 -2.63 -4.53
N THR A 60 12.83 -2.89 -4.82
CA THR A 60 11.68 -2.30 -4.13
C THR A 60 11.30 -3.11 -2.89
N THR A 61 11.02 -2.43 -1.78
CA THR A 61 10.46 -3.10 -0.61
C THR A 61 8.94 -2.91 -0.54
N CYS A 62 8.18 -4.00 -0.39
CA CYS A 62 6.76 -3.97 -0.08
C CYS A 62 6.53 -4.23 1.41
N TYR A 63 5.98 -3.23 2.10
CA TYR A 63 5.52 -3.36 3.47
C TYR A 63 4.08 -3.87 3.50
N TRP A 64 3.81 -4.94 4.23
CA TRP A 64 2.43 -5.28 4.59
C TRP A 64 1.96 -4.31 5.69
N LEU A 65 0.82 -3.67 5.46
CA LEU A 65 0.21 -2.69 6.35
C LEU A 65 -1.14 -3.20 6.86
N SER A 66 -1.47 -2.94 8.11
CA SER A 66 -2.78 -3.32 8.66
C SER A 66 -3.90 -2.33 8.32
N CYS A 67 -3.53 -1.12 7.91
CA CYS A 67 -4.44 0.02 7.85
C CYS A 67 -4.14 1.03 6.73
N GLY A 68 -5.09 1.94 6.50
CA GLY A 68 -5.09 2.94 5.43
C GLY A 68 -5.92 2.49 4.23
N THR A 69 -5.54 2.90 3.02
CA THR A 69 -6.08 2.39 1.74
C THR A 69 -5.38 1.08 1.32
N TRP A 70 -5.78 0.49 0.21
CA TRP A 70 -5.17 -0.74 -0.32
C TRP A 70 -3.68 -0.62 -0.62
N GLY A 71 -3.24 0.54 -1.09
CA GLY A 71 -1.86 0.79 -1.46
C GLY A 71 -1.38 2.19 -1.08
N THR A 72 -0.07 2.34 -1.07
CA THR A 72 0.66 3.59 -0.96
C THR A 72 2.09 3.35 -1.44
N TYR A 73 2.76 4.39 -1.92
CA TYR A 73 4.20 4.36 -2.17
C TYR A 73 4.93 5.34 -1.24
N TYR A 74 6.23 5.10 -1.07
CA TYR A 74 7.14 5.89 -0.25
C TYR A 74 8.32 6.33 -1.13
N GLU A 75 8.17 7.48 -1.78
CA GLU A 75 9.13 8.03 -2.74
C GLU A 75 10.58 8.03 -2.20
N ASN A 76 10.76 8.44 -0.95
CA ASN A 76 12.07 8.55 -0.31
C ASN A 76 12.72 7.22 0.13
N GLU A 77 12.02 6.09 -0.01
CA GLU A 77 12.46 4.81 0.55
C GLU A 77 12.51 3.66 -0.48
N ASN A 78 12.28 3.96 -1.75
CA ASN A 78 12.11 2.95 -2.81
C ASN A 78 11.22 1.78 -2.34
N ALA A 79 10.08 2.13 -1.76
CA ALA A 79 9.21 1.19 -1.08
C ALA A 79 7.74 1.50 -1.35
N ILE A 80 6.93 0.46 -1.21
CA ILE A 80 5.47 0.53 -1.26
C ILE A 80 4.90 -0.07 0.03
N GLY A 81 3.64 0.25 0.31
CA GLY A 81 2.87 -0.29 1.42
C GLY A 81 1.55 -0.83 0.91
N ILE A 82 1.22 -2.07 1.27
CA ILE A 82 0.01 -2.75 0.81
C ILE A 82 -0.79 -3.21 2.00
N CYS A 83 -2.09 -2.86 2.01
CA CYS A 83 -3.02 -3.31 3.02
C CYS A 83 -3.77 -4.56 2.52
N PRO A 84 -3.49 -5.76 3.04
CA PRO A 84 -3.87 -7.00 2.36
C PRO A 84 -5.32 -7.41 2.53
N TRP A 85 -6.15 -6.56 3.13
CA TRP A 85 -7.51 -6.90 3.49
C TRP A 85 -8.45 -6.65 2.33
N LYS A 86 -9.34 -7.61 2.08
CA LYS A 86 -10.41 -7.51 1.08
C LYS A 86 -9.93 -7.29 -0.37
N ILE A 87 -8.68 -7.65 -0.71
CA ILE A 87 -8.16 -7.63 -2.11
C ILE A 87 -8.59 -8.92 -2.84
N GLU A 88 -9.86 -9.30 -2.73
CA GLU A 88 -10.35 -10.58 -3.26
C GLU A 88 -10.70 -10.50 -4.76
N LYS A 89 -11.01 -9.30 -5.28
CA LYS A 89 -11.42 -9.09 -6.67
C LYS A 89 -10.32 -8.50 -7.54
N GLU A 90 -9.61 -7.46 -7.08
CA GLU A 90 -8.56 -6.83 -7.88
C GLU A 90 -7.31 -7.69 -7.99
N GLY A 91 -7.05 -8.55 -7.01
CA GLY A 91 -5.83 -9.34 -6.91
C GLY A 91 -4.65 -8.56 -6.32
N PHE A 92 -3.87 -9.22 -5.46
CA PHE A 92 -2.70 -8.62 -4.81
C PHE A 92 -1.70 -8.03 -5.80
N LYS A 93 -1.58 -8.68 -6.96
CA LYS A 93 -0.55 -8.38 -7.94
C LYS A 93 -0.83 -7.03 -8.61
N GLU A 94 -2.09 -6.76 -8.94
CA GLU A 94 -2.56 -5.56 -9.61
C GLU A 94 -2.33 -4.33 -8.72
N VAL A 95 -2.72 -4.40 -7.44
CA VAL A 95 -2.48 -3.31 -6.48
C VAL A 95 -0.98 -3.09 -6.27
N ILE A 96 -0.19 -4.15 -6.15
CA ILE A 96 1.27 -4.01 -6.02
C ILE A 96 1.89 -3.36 -7.25
N ILE A 97 1.48 -3.76 -8.46
CA ILE A 97 1.97 -3.16 -9.71
C ILE A 97 1.58 -1.69 -9.78
N HIS A 98 0.34 -1.35 -9.45
CA HIS A 98 -0.14 0.04 -9.42
C HIS A 98 0.77 0.94 -8.56
N GLU A 99 1.08 0.50 -7.33
CA GLU A 99 1.97 1.26 -6.44
C GLU A 99 3.43 1.29 -6.91
N ILE A 100 3.90 0.25 -7.60
CA ILE A 100 5.24 0.24 -8.22
C ILE A 100 5.30 1.26 -9.36
N VAL A 101 4.27 1.34 -10.19
CA VAL A 101 4.20 2.33 -11.28
C VAL A 101 4.29 3.74 -10.70
N HIS A 102 3.54 4.03 -9.64
CA HIS A 102 3.64 5.32 -8.94
C HIS A 102 5.04 5.60 -8.38
N LEU A 103 5.74 4.58 -7.90
CA LEU A 103 7.09 4.71 -7.36
C LEU A 103 8.15 4.91 -8.47
N GLU A 104 8.01 4.22 -9.59
CA GLU A 104 8.96 4.28 -10.72
C GLU A 104 8.70 5.46 -11.65
N HIS A 105 7.46 5.96 -11.66
CA HIS A 105 6.98 7.08 -12.47
C HIS A 105 6.21 8.08 -11.60
N PRO A 106 6.86 8.83 -10.69
CA PRO A 106 6.19 9.84 -9.88
C PRO A 106 5.47 10.91 -10.72
N GLU A 107 5.92 11.15 -11.96
CA GLU A 107 5.24 11.98 -12.96
C GLU A 107 3.80 11.51 -13.30
N ALA A 108 3.46 10.26 -12.99
CA ALA A 108 2.12 9.71 -13.20
C ALA A 108 1.08 10.28 -12.22
N GLU A 109 1.45 10.92 -11.10
CA GLU A 109 0.48 11.63 -10.26
C GLU A 109 -0.18 12.83 -10.98
N GLU A 110 0.51 13.41 -11.96
CA GLU A 110 -0.01 14.54 -12.75
C GLU A 110 -0.86 14.11 -13.96
N MET A 111 -0.96 12.80 -14.23
CA MET A 111 -1.77 12.27 -15.33
C MET A 111 -3.17 11.88 -14.85
N ASP A 112 -4.18 12.33 -15.59
CA ASP A 112 -5.58 11.97 -15.41
C ASP A 112 -5.76 10.44 -15.38
N HIS A 113 -6.69 9.96 -14.53
CA HIS A 113 -6.91 8.52 -14.26
C HIS A 113 -7.12 7.68 -15.53
N GLU A 114 -7.73 8.24 -16.58
CA GLU A 114 -7.98 7.57 -17.87
C GLU A 114 -6.69 7.24 -18.64
N LYS A 115 -5.59 7.98 -18.41
CA LYS A 115 -4.32 7.74 -19.11
C LYS A 115 -3.43 6.68 -18.45
N LYS A 116 -3.81 6.18 -17.28
CA LYS A 116 -3.04 5.16 -16.54
C LYS A 116 -3.39 3.73 -16.93
N GLU A 117 -4.47 3.53 -17.69
CA GLU A 117 -5.03 2.21 -18.02
C GLU A 117 -4.86 1.80 -19.50
N GLU A 118 -4.18 2.61 -20.33
CA GLU A 118 -3.76 2.26 -21.71
C GLU A 118 -2.30 1.78 -21.77
#